data_AF-A0A2W0ETR5-F1
#
_entry.id   AF-A0A2W0ETR5-F1
#
_cell.length_a   1.000
_cell.length_b   1.000
_cell.length_c   1.000
_cell.angle_alpha   90.00
_cell.angle_beta   90.00
_cell.angle_gamma   90.00
#
_symmetry.space_group_name_H-M   'P 1'
#
loop_
_entity.id
_entity.type
_entity.pdbx_description
1 polymer ?
#
loop_
_entity_poly.entity_id
_entity_poly.type
_entity_poly.pdbx_seq_one_letter_code
_entity_poly.pdbx_strand_id
1 'polypeptide(L)'
;MELVELYALSQSQDFLHDWYMEALVKQARDKLGLLRLGYKYCLKIPAVLGGQYENSNLATISLHEKVAISGRPAKEIGESPDGAQIRLDISKWRFLQSTPSTSQNIPVRRNLTVCNGSDCAPHSL
;
A
#
# COMPACT_ATOMS: atom_id res chain seq x y z
N MET A 1 2.73 5.22 26.16
CA MET A 1 3.33 6.40 25.52
C MET A 1 2.83 6.55 24.07
N GLU A 2 2.70 5.45 23.32
CA GLU A 2 2.13 5.37 21.95
C GLU A 2 0.77 6.06 21.70
N LEU A 3 -0.18 6.01 22.64
CA LEU A 3 -1.53 6.56 22.40
C LEU A 3 -1.57 8.09 22.33
N VAL A 4 -0.60 8.78 22.95
CA VAL A 4 -0.57 10.26 23.00
C VAL A 4 -0.15 10.83 21.65
N GLU A 5 0.83 10.20 20.99
CA GLU A 5 1.33 10.64 19.69
C GLU A 5 0.31 10.39 18.58
N LEU A 6 -0.31 9.20 18.55
CA LEU A 6 -1.40 8.92 17.60
C LEU A 6 -2.57 9.89 17.80
N TYR A 7 -2.91 10.19 19.05
CA TYR A 7 -3.97 11.15 19.35
C TYR A 7 -3.62 12.54 18.81
N ALA A 8 -2.43 13.06 19.10
CA ALA A 8 -1.98 14.36 18.60
C ALA A 8 -1.96 14.42 17.06
N LEU A 9 -1.45 13.38 16.41
CA LEU A 9 -1.41 13.29 14.94
C LEU A 9 -2.82 13.25 14.33
N SER A 10 -3.75 12.53 14.98
CA SER A 10 -5.15 12.44 14.53
C SER A 10 -5.92 13.77 14.61
N GLN A 11 -5.38 14.77 15.30
CA GLN A 11 -5.95 16.13 15.37
C GLN A 11 -5.31 17.09 14.35
N SER A 12 -4.24 16.68 13.66
CA SER A 12 -3.55 17.52 12.68
C SER A 12 -4.34 17.57 11.38
N GLN A 13 -4.69 18.78 10.94
CA GLN A 13 -5.47 18.96 9.72
C GLN A 13 -4.70 18.53 8.46
N ASP A 14 -3.40 18.77 8.41
CA ASP A 14 -2.54 18.35 7.31
C ASP A 14 -2.48 16.81 7.23
N PHE A 15 -2.35 16.16 8.38
CA PHE A 15 -2.41 14.70 8.45
C PHE A 15 -3.77 14.17 8.00
N LEU A 16 -4.87 14.77 8.49
CA LEU A 16 -6.22 14.34 8.13
C LEU A 16 -6.52 14.52 6.64
N HIS A 17 -6.04 15.62 6.04
CA HIS A 17 -6.19 15.86 4.60
C HIS A 17 -5.55 14.73 3.78
N ASP A 18 -4.32 14.36 4.11
CA ASP A 18 -3.59 13.30 3.42
C ASP A 18 -4.10 11.90 3.78
N TRP A 19 -4.57 11.71 5.02
CA TRP A 19 -5.11 10.45 5.51
C TRP A 19 -6.45 10.10 4.86
N TYR A 20 -7.35 11.09 4.72
CA TYR A 20 -8.65 10.86 4.11
C TYR A 20 -8.59 10.78 2.59
N MET A 21 -7.57 11.38 1.97
CA MET A 21 -7.39 11.40 0.50
C MET A 21 -8.69 11.80 -0.22
N GLU A 22 -9.39 12.82 0.30
CA GLU A 22 -10.79 13.11 -0.09
C GLU A 22 -10.97 13.31 -1.59
N ALA A 23 -10.00 13.99 -2.23
CA ALA A 23 -10.01 14.20 -3.67
C ALA A 23 -9.97 12.88 -4.46
N LEU A 24 -9.19 11.90 -4.00
CA LEU A 24 -9.08 10.60 -4.63
C LEU A 24 -10.31 9.71 -4.35
N VAL A 25 -10.86 9.79 -3.13
CA VAL A 25 -12.12 9.11 -2.77
C VAL A 25 -13.27 9.63 -3.61
N LYS A 26 -13.32 10.96 -3.84
CA LYS A 26 -14.31 11.57 -4.74
C LYS A 26 -14.17 11.06 -6.16
N GLN A 27 -12.96 11.06 -6.72
CA GLN A 27 -12.69 10.50 -8.06
C GLN A 27 -13.11 9.01 -8.15
N ALA A 28 -12.80 8.23 -7.12
CA ALA A 28 -13.18 6.82 -7.05
C ALA A 28 -14.71 6.65 -7.07
N ARG A 29 -15.43 7.44 -6.28
CA ARG A 29 -16.91 7.41 -6.22
C ARG A 29 -17.53 7.82 -7.55
N ASP A 30 -17.01 8.87 -8.17
CA ASP A 30 -17.50 9.38 -9.45
C ASP A 30 -17.29 8.35 -10.58
N LYS A 31 -16.16 7.63 -10.57
CA LYS A 31 -15.80 6.64 -11.61
C LYS A 31 -16.37 5.24 -11.37
N LEU A 32 -16.33 4.75 -10.13
CA LEU A 32 -16.60 3.35 -9.78
C LEU A 32 -17.96 3.15 -9.12
N GLY A 33 -18.67 4.25 -8.82
CA GLY A 33 -19.93 4.23 -8.09
C GLY A 33 -19.74 3.96 -6.60
N LEU A 34 -20.87 3.87 -5.88
CA LEU A 34 -20.89 3.62 -4.45
C LEU A 34 -20.35 2.22 -4.11
N LEU A 35 -19.62 2.11 -3.00
CA LEU A 35 -19.17 0.83 -2.48
C LEU A 35 -20.36 0.02 -1.94
N ARG A 36 -20.41 -1.25 -2.35
CA ARG A 36 -21.23 -2.25 -1.66
C ARG A 36 -20.62 -2.63 -0.30
N LEU A 37 -21.44 -3.17 0.59
CA LEU A 37 -20.98 -3.60 1.92
C LEU A 37 -19.79 -4.58 1.80
N GLY A 38 -18.76 -4.36 2.61
CA GLY A 38 -17.55 -5.19 2.62
C GLY A 38 -16.54 -4.88 1.50
N TYR A 39 -16.79 -3.86 0.67
CA TYR A 39 -15.86 -3.43 -0.38
C TYR A 39 -15.14 -2.14 -0.01
N LYS A 40 -13.98 -1.91 -0.64
CA LYS A 40 -13.13 -0.74 -0.45
C LYS A 40 -12.64 -0.24 -1.80
N TYR A 41 -12.43 1.07 -1.91
CA TYR A 41 -11.61 1.63 -2.97
C TYR A 41 -10.13 1.28 -2.72
N CYS A 42 -9.39 1.07 -3.79
CA CYS A 42 -7.95 0.83 -3.74
C CYS A 42 -7.28 1.27 -5.03
N LEU A 43 -5.95 1.29 -5.01
CA LEU A 43 -5.16 1.35 -6.23
C LEU A 43 -5.13 -0.03 -6.89
N LYS A 44 -5.10 -0.09 -8.23
CA LYS A 44 -4.80 -1.32 -8.97
C LYS A 44 -3.33 -1.66 -8.74
N ILE A 45 -2.43 -0.72 -8.95
CA ILE A 45 -1.02 -0.89 -8.59
C ILE A 45 -0.77 -0.11 -7.30
N PRO A 46 -0.39 -0.75 -6.18
CA PRO A 46 0.01 -0.07 -4.96
C PRO A 46 1.14 0.92 -5.20
N ALA A 47 1.15 2.02 -4.45
CA ALA A 47 2.15 3.07 -4.61
C ALA A 47 3.59 2.57 -4.38
N VAL A 48 3.77 1.65 -3.42
CA VAL A 48 5.07 1.01 -3.15
C VAL A 48 5.61 0.17 -4.32
N LEU A 49 4.77 -0.15 -5.31
CA LEU A 49 5.13 -0.86 -6.54
C LEU A 49 5.12 0.07 -7.76
N GLY A 50 5.15 1.39 -7.55
CA GLY A 50 5.19 2.40 -8.61
C GLY A 50 3.81 2.84 -9.12
N GLY A 51 2.72 2.42 -8.48
CA GLY A 51 1.38 2.85 -8.84
C GLY A 51 1.10 4.31 -8.47
N GLN A 52 0.45 5.04 -9.38
CA GLN A 52 0.14 6.46 -9.19
C GLN A 52 -1.21 6.66 -8.48
N TYR A 53 -1.32 7.73 -7.69
CA TYR A 53 -2.58 8.16 -7.05
C TYR A 53 -3.45 8.92 -8.04
N GLU A 54 -3.88 8.25 -9.10
CA GLU A 54 -4.65 8.85 -10.19
C GLU A 54 -5.87 8.04 -10.56
N ASN A 55 -6.84 8.70 -11.19
CA ASN A 55 -8.12 8.11 -11.55
C ASN A 55 -7.98 6.80 -12.36
N SER A 56 -6.99 6.71 -13.26
CA SER A 56 -6.75 5.53 -14.11
C SER A 56 -6.46 4.27 -13.28
N ASN A 57 -5.82 4.45 -12.12
CA ASN A 57 -5.31 3.42 -11.22
C ASN A 57 -6.29 3.09 -10.09
N LEU A 58 -7.52 3.60 -10.10
CA LEU A 58 -8.52 3.29 -9.06
C LEU A 58 -9.29 2.01 -9.39
N ALA A 59 -9.59 1.21 -8.36
CA ALA A 59 -10.41 0.00 -8.41
C ALA A 59 -11.24 -0.20 -7.14
N THR A 60 -12.15 -1.17 -7.17
CA THR A 60 -12.84 -1.69 -5.99
C THR A 60 -12.40 -3.12 -5.71
N ILE A 61 -12.34 -3.49 -4.43
CA ILE A 61 -11.97 -4.82 -3.97
C ILE A 61 -12.74 -5.18 -2.69
N SER A 62 -12.97 -6.46 -2.43
CA SER A 62 -13.49 -6.88 -1.13
C SER A 62 -12.43 -6.70 -0.03
N LEU A 63 -12.85 -6.39 1.19
CA LEU A 63 -11.91 -6.24 2.31
C LEU A 63 -11.11 -7.53 2.55
N HIS A 64 -11.75 -8.69 2.48
CA HIS A 64 -11.10 -9.99 2.63
C HIS A 64 -10.01 -10.22 1.58
N GLU A 65 -10.30 -9.92 0.32
CA GLU A 65 -9.32 -10.07 -0.76
C GLU A 65 -8.17 -9.07 -0.62
N LYS A 66 -8.45 -7.82 -0.20
CA LYS A 66 -7.41 -6.81 0.06
C LYS A 66 -6.43 -7.29 1.14
N VAL A 67 -6.95 -7.81 2.25
CA VAL A 67 -6.13 -8.38 3.34
C VAL A 67 -5.34 -9.60 2.87
N ALA A 68 -5.95 -10.50 2.09
CA ALA A 68 -5.28 -11.69 1.59
C ALA A 68 -4.15 -11.38 0.59
N ILE A 69 -4.32 -10.33 -0.22
CA ILE A 69 -3.33 -9.87 -1.20
C ILE A 69 -2.13 -9.21 -0.51
N SER A 70 -2.34 -8.38 0.51
CA SER A 70 -1.25 -7.75 1.24
C SER A 70 -0.57 -8.69 2.24
N GLY A 71 -1.34 -9.59 2.86
CA GLY A 71 -0.86 -10.46 3.92
C GLY A 71 0.08 -11.56 3.43
N ARG A 72 -0.13 -12.10 2.23
CA ARG A 72 0.72 -13.16 1.68
C ARG A 72 2.19 -12.72 1.50
N PRO A 73 2.48 -11.62 0.77
CA PRO A 73 3.83 -11.09 0.69
C PRO A 73 4.39 -10.70 2.05
N ALA A 74 3.60 -10.06 2.92
CA ALA A 74 4.06 -9.67 4.26
C ALA A 74 4.53 -10.87 5.09
N LYS A 75 3.81 -12.00 5.01
CA LYS A 75 4.22 -13.25 5.66
C LYS A 75 5.53 -13.80 5.09
N GLU A 76 5.65 -13.86 3.77
CA GLU A 76 6.87 -14.33 3.08
C GLU A 76 8.09 -13.47 3.44
N ILE A 77 7.92 -12.14 3.47
CA ILE A 77 8.94 -11.19 3.94
C ILE A 77 9.32 -11.48 5.39
N GLY A 78 8.33 -11.67 6.27
CA GLY A 78 8.56 -11.96 7.69
C GLY A 78 9.33 -13.25 7.94
N GLU A 79 9.14 -14.27 7.11
CA GLU A 79 9.75 -15.60 7.24
C GLU A 79 11.12 -15.73 6.52
N SER A 80 11.43 -14.85 5.57
CA SER A 80 12.66 -14.95 4.74
C SER A 80 13.84 -14.20 5.33
N PRO A 81 15.10 -14.67 5.30
CA PRO A 81 16.26 -13.91 5.80
C PRO A 81 16.40 -12.50 5.18
N ASP A 82 17.11 -11.60 5.88
CA ASP A 82 17.44 -10.29 5.30
C ASP A 82 18.24 -10.43 4.00
N GLY A 83 17.90 -9.61 3.01
CA GLY A 83 18.50 -9.69 1.67
C GLY A 83 17.96 -10.82 0.80
N ALA A 84 17.07 -11.70 1.31
CA ALA A 84 16.37 -12.66 0.49
C ALA A 84 15.53 -11.96 -0.59
N GLN A 85 15.38 -12.61 -1.75
CA GLN A 85 14.50 -12.13 -2.79
C GLN A 85 13.14 -12.81 -2.67
N ILE A 86 12.08 -12.02 -2.69
CA ILE A 86 10.72 -12.54 -2.84
C ILE A 86 10.20 -12.23 -4.24
N ARG A 87 9.40 -13.14 -4.80
CA ARG A 87 8.76 -12.93 -6.10
C ARG A 87 7.33 -12.45 -5.89
N LEU A 88 7.09 -11.19 -6.22
CA LEU A 88 5.75 -10.63 -6.18
C LEU A 88 5.02 -10.86 -7.51
N ASP A 89 4.05 -11.77 -7.52
CA ASP A 89 3.20 -12.03 -8.68
C ASP A 89 1.86 -11.28 -8.56
N ILE A 90 1.82 -10.07 -9.12
CA ILE A 90 0.63 -9.20 -9.10
C ILE A 90 -0.41 -9.60 -10.17
N SER A 91 -0.08 -10.51 -11.09
CA SER A 91 -1.02 -10.98 -12.13
C SER A 91 -2.22 -11.72 -11.53
N LYS A 92 -2.04 -12.27 -10.32
CA LYS A 92 -3.09 -12.95 -9.56
C LYS A 92 -4.09 -11.98 -8.90
N TRP A 93 -3.84 -10.67 -8.96
CA TRP A 93 -4.74 -9.69 -8.37
C TRP A 93 -5.90 -9.44 -9.32
N ARG A 94 -7.12 -9.64 -8.83
CA ARG A 94 -8.32 -9.69 -9.66
C ARG A 94 -8.59 -8.41 -10.45
N PHE A 95 -8.18 -7.26 -9.94
CA PHE A 95 -8.31 -5.96 -10.61
C PHE A 95 -7.21 -5.68 -11.67
N LEU A 96 -6.16 -6.52 -11.76
CA LEU A 96 -5.10 -6.45 -12.78
C LEU A 96 -5.26 -7.51 -13.89
N GLN A 97 -6.36 -8.27 -13.90
CA GLN A 97 -6.58 -9.33 -14.90
C GLN A 97 -6.67 -8.81 -16.34
N SER A 98 -6.85 -7.49 -16.55
CA SER A 98 -6.83 -6.82 -17.85
C SER A 98 -5.54 -6.06 -18.15
N THR A 99 -4.50 -6.18 -17.31
CA THR A 99 -3.18 -5.57 -17.52
C THR A 99 -2.13 -6.63 -17.80
N PRO A 100 -1.15 -6.39 -18.69
CA PRO A 100 -0.08 -7.34 -18.95
C PRO A 100 0.66 -7.69 -17.64
N SER A 101 0.92 -8.97 -17.43
CA SER A 101 1.55 -9.50 -16.22
C SER A 101 2.94 -8.93 -16.03
N THR A 102 3.18 -8.21 -14.93
CA THR A 102 4.51 -7.77 -14.53
C THR A 102 4.93 -8.53 -13.28
N SER A 103 5.92 -9.42 -13.38
CA SER A 103 6.57 -10.04 -12.22
C SER A 103 7.73 -9.13 -11.78
N GLN A 104 7.78 -8.77 -10.50
CA GLN A 104 8.90 -8.00 -9.94
C GLN A 104 9.58 -8.79 -8.83
N ASN A 105 10.91 -8.77 -8.82
CA ASN A 105 11.72 -9.26 -7.71
C ASN A 105 12.00 -8.08 -6.78
N ILE A 106 11.60 -8.21 -5.52
CA ILE A 106 11.77 -7.15 -4.53
C ILE A 106 12.68 -7.71 -3.42
N PRO A 107 13.81 -7.05 -3.11
CA PRO A 107 14.68 -7.48 -2.03
C PRO A 107 14.01 -7.25 -0.66
N VAL A 108 14.10 -8.23 0.23
CA VAL A 108 13.68 -8.09 1.63
C VAL A 108 14.67 -7.19 2.36
N ARG A 109 14.21 -6.02 2.81
CA ARG A 109 14.92 -5.17 3.78
C ARG A 109 14.06 -5.02 5.04
N ARG A 110 14.47 -5.65 6.14
CA ARG A 110 13.88 -5.37 7.46
C ARG A 110 14.39 -4.05 8.05
N ASN A 111 15.62 -3.67 7.70
CA ASN A 111 16.20 -2.40 8.10
C ASN A 111 16.03 -1.38 6.96
N LEU A 112 15.10 -0.44 7.14
CA LEU A 112 15.04 0.78 6.34
C LEU A 112 16.15 1.71 6.81
N THR A 113 17.26 1.75 6.07
CA THR A 113 18.21 2.85 6.23
C THR A 113 17.59 4.07 5.56
N VAL A 114 16.98 4.96 6.34
CA VAL A 114 16.62 6.29 5.87
C VAL A 114 17.91 7.09 5.79
N CYS A 115 18.47 7.24 4.58
CA CYS A 115 19.64 8.10 4.39
C CYS A 115 19.15 9.53 4.08
N ASN A 116 19.40 10.46 4.99
CA ASN A 116 19.26 11.90 4.74
C ASN A 116 20.62 12.43 4.26
N GLY A 117 20.88 12.34 2.96
CA GLY A 117 22.20 12.68 2.40
C GLY A 117 23.24 11.59 2.67
N SER A 118 24.48 11.97 2.99
CA SER A 118 25.62 11.05 3.21
C SER A 118 25.64 10.38 4.59
N ASP A 119 24.67 10.68 5.46
CA ASP A 119 24.55 10.05 6.77
C ASP A 119 23.49 8.94 6.73
N CYS A 120 23.96 7.70 6.89
CA CYS A 120 23.13 6.50 6.93
C CYS A 120 23.27 5.89 8.34
N ALA A 121 22.41 6.31 9.27
CA ALA A 121 22.34 5.70 10.60
C ALA A 121 21.36 4.50 10.58
N PRO A 122 21.75 3.33 11.12
CA PRO A 122 20.83 2.22 11.28
C PRO A 122 19.87 2.52 12.43
N HIS A 123 18.60 2.76 12.12
CA HIS A 123 17.54 2.75 13.10
C HIS A 123 16.97 1.34 13.18
N SER A 124 17.06 0.73 14.37
CA SER A 124 16.34 -0.49 14.68
C SER A 124 14.91 -0.10 15.10
N LEU A 125 13.92 -0.84 14.60
CA LEU A 125 12.52 -0.74 15.04
C LEU A 125 12.38 -1.11 16.52
#